data_AF-A0A8J7W9I9-F1
#
_entry.id   AF-A0A8J7W9I9-F1
#
_cell.length_a   1.000
_cell.length_b   1.000
_cell.length_c   1.000
_cell.angle_alpha   90.00
_cell.angle_beta   90.00
_cell.angle_gamma   90.00
#
_symmetry.space_group_name_H-M   'P 1'
#
loop_
_entity.id
_entity.type
_entity.pdbx_description
1 polymer ?
#
loop_
_entity_poly.entity_id
_entity_poly.type
_entity_poly.pdbx_seq_one_letter_code
_entity_poly.pdbx_strand_id
1 'polypeptide(L)' 'MRDTSQYIVSEDNKAVSVVIDISTFEKTESIIEDYGLEKYIHESDEEEPLDRNQALKKYRKLKESA' A
#
# COMPACT_ATOMS: atom_id res chain seq x y z
N MET A 1 15.56 9.52 -19.60
CA MET A 1 14.27 9.92 -20.22
C MET A 1 13.78 11.15 -19.48
N ARG A 2 13.14 12.11 -20.15
CA ARG A 2 12.37 13.14 -19.43
C ARG A 2 11.07 12.48 -18.99
N ASP A 3 10.85 12.34 -17.70
CA ASP A 3 9.54 11.94 -17.16
C ASP A 3 8.56 13.05 -17.51
N THR A 4 7.76 12.81 -18.56
CA THR A 4 6.80 13.78 -19.06
C THR A 4 5.43 13.29 -18.63
N SER A 5 5.02 13.65 -17.42
CA SER A 5 3.65 13.37 -16.96
C SER A 5 2.67 14.13 -17.84
N GLN A 6 1.68 13.43 -18.38
CA GLN A 6 0.57 14.06 -19.11
C GLN A 6 -0.64 14.13 -18.19
N TYR A 7 -1.37 15.23 -18.23
CA TYR A 7 -2.56 15.41 -17.41
C TYR A 7 -3.82 15.37 -18.25
N ILE A 8 -4.81 14.62 -17.80
CA ILE A 8 -6.18 14.67 -18.34
C ILE A 8 -6.92 15.74 -17.54
N VAL A 9 -7.43 16.75 -18.23
CA VAL A 9 -8.14 17.90 -17.63
C VAL A 9 -9.64 17.83 -17.94
N SER A 10 -10.44 18.26 -16.97
CA SER A 10 -11.90 18.45 -17.11
C SER A 10 -12.24 19.71 -17.92
N GLU A 11 -13.53 19.87 -18.24
CA GLU A 11 -14.05 21.05 -18.95
C GLU A 11 -13.83 22.36 -18.18
N ASP A 12 -13.79 22.33 -16.84
CA ASP A 12 -13.46 23.48 -15.99
C ASP A 12 -11.95 23.66 -15.77
N ASN A 13 -11.12 23.06 -16.63
CA ASN A 13 -9.66 23.15 -16.65
C ASN A 13 -8.99 22.68 -15.34
N LYS A 14 -9.55 21.66 -14.69
CA LYS A 14 -8.94 21.00 -13.53
C LYS A 14 -8.33 19.67 -13.93
N ALA A 15 -7.13 19.36 -13.44
CA ALA A 15 -6.55 18.04 -13.63
C ALA A 15 -7.36 16.99 -12.87
N VAL A 16 -7.82 15.95 -13.57
CA VAL A 16 -8.63 14.85 -13.01
C VAL A 16 -7.91 13.50 -13.08
N SER A 17 -6.88 13.38 -13.92
CA SER A 17 -6.04 12.18 -14.01
C SER A 17 -4.66 12.52 -14.56
N VAL A 18 -3.71 11.61 -14.39
CA VAL A 18 -2.34 11.70 -14.89
C VAL A 18 -1.97 10.41 -15.61
N VAL A 19 -1.32 10.54 -16.76
CA VAL A 19 -0.68 9.44 -17.49
C VAL A 19 0.82 9.53 -17.22
N ILE A 20 1.34 8.48 -16.62
CA ILE A 20 2.77 8.27 -16.33
C ILE A 20 3.21 6.93 -16.90
N ASP A 21 4.50 6.73 -17.06
CA ASP A 21 5.04 5.43 -17.41
C ASP A 21 4.79 4.42 -16.28
N ILE A 22 4.63 3.16 -16.66
CA ILE A 22 4.28 2.10 -15.71
C ILE A 22 5.35 1.93 -14.62
N SER A 23 6.63 2.10 -14.94
CA SER A 23 7.71 2.01 -13.95
C SER A 23 7.64 3.10 -12.89
N THR A 24 7.22 4.31 -13.25
CA THR A 24 6.99 5.40 -12.31
C THR A 24 5.80 5.11 -11.41
N PHE A 25 4.71 4.55 -11.96
CA PHE A 25 3.56 4.12 -11.16
C PHE A 25 3.96 3.04 -10.15
N GLU A 26 4.58 1.95 -10.61
CA GLU A 26 4.99 0.83 -9.75
C GLU A 26 5.96 1.27 -8.65
N LYS A 27 6.92 2.15 -8.98
CA LYS A 27 7.84 2.71 -7.99
C LYS A 27 7.10 3.57 -6.96
N THR A 28 6.08 4.32 -7.39
CA THR A 28 5.28 5.15 -6.49
C THR A 28 4.48 4.28 -5.52
N GLU A 29 3.79 3.25 -6.04
CA GLU A 29 3.05 2.28 -5.22
C GLU A 29 3.96 1.59 -4.22
N SER A 30 5.11 1.05 -4.66
CA SER A 30 6.06 0.36 -3.78
C SER A 30 6.50 1.24 -2.60
N ILE A 31 6.80 2.52 -2.83
CA ILE A 31 7.21 3.43 -1.75
C ILE A 31 6.07 3.65 -0.75
N ILE A 32 4.83 3.81 -1.24
CA ILE A 32 3.66 4.03 -0.40
C ILE A 32 3.34 2.77 0.42
N GLU A 33 3.36 1.60 -0.22
CA GLU A 33 3.12 0.31 0.42
C GLU A 33 4.19 -0.01 1.47
N ASP A 34 5.46 0.17 1.13
CA ASP A 34 6.58 -0.07 2.05
C ASP A 34 6.49 0.84 3.29
N TYR A 35 6.15 2.12 3.10
CA TYR A 35 5.94 3.05 4.20
C TYR A 35 4.74 2.66 5.08
N GLY A 36 3.62 2.31 4.45
CA GLY A 36 2.43 1.86 5.19
C GLY A 36 2.70 0.59 5.98
N LEU A 37 3.41 -0.37 5.39
CA LEU A 37 3.78 -1.63 6.04
C LEU A 37 4.74 -1.40 7.22
N GLU A 38 5.75 -0.56 7.06
CA GLU A 38 6.66 -0.18 8.16
C GLU A 38 5.90 0.43 9.34
N LYS A 39 4.93 1.31 9.06
CA LYS A 39 4.07 1.89 10.10
C LYS A 39 3.24 0.82 10.83
N TYR A 40 2.61 -0.10 10.09
CA TYR A 40 1.86 -1.20 10.69
C TYR A 40 2.73 -2.12 11.54
N ILE A 41 3.97 -2.40 11.11
CA ILE A 41 4.92 -3.19 11.90
C ILE A 41 5.23 -2.46 13.21
N HIS A 42 5.57 -1.17 13.16
CA HIS A 42 5.89 -0.40 14.36
C HIS A 42 4.73 -0.23 15.33
N GLU A 43 3.51 -0.07 14.83
CA GLU A 43 2.30 -0.05 15.68
C GLU A 43 2.11 -1.37 16.44
N SER A 44 2.64 -2.47 15.92
CA SER A 44 2.59 -3.79 16.54
C SER A 44 3.81 -4.13 17.42
N ASP A 45 4.80 -3.24 17.56
CA ASP A 45 6.03 -3.51 18.35
C ASP A 45 5.74 -3.73 19.85
N GLU A 46 4.65 -3.18 20.36
CA GLU A 46 4.20 -3.39 21.75
C GLU A 46 3.47 -4.74 21.94
N GLU A 47 3.11 -5.43 20.85
CA GLU A 47 2.48 -6.76 20.92
C GLU A 47 3.52 -7.86 21.05
N GLU A 48 3.29 -8.80 21.98
CA GLU A 48 4.15 -9.98 22.11
C GLU A 48 4.08 -10.85 20.84
N PRO A 49 5.22 -11.22 20.22
CA PRO A 49 5.23 -12.11 19.08
C PRO A 49 4.60 -13.47 19.41
N LEU A 50 3.67 -13.90 18.55
CA LEU A 50 3.06 -15.22 18.68
C LEU A 50 4.01 -16.31 18.20
N ASP A 51 4.07 -17.42 18.93
CA ASP A 51 4.68 -18.63 18.40
C ASP A 51 3.86 -19.17 17.20
N ARG A 52 4.49 -20.04 16.41
CA ARG A 52 3.87 -20.59 15.19
C ARG A 52 2.49 -21.22 15.44
N ASN A 53 2.30 -21.96 16.53
CA ASN A 53 1.02 -22.62 16.82
C ASN A 53 -0.04 -21.60 17.24
N GLN A 54 0.33 -20.62 18.06
CA GLN A 54 -0.55 -19.51 18.44
C GLN A 54 -0.97 -18.68 17.23
N ALA A 55 -0.03 -18.33 16.35
CA ALA A 55 -0.28 -17.59 15.11
C ALA A 55 -1.26 -18.36 14.19
N LEU A 56 -1.03 -19.66 13.97
CA LEU A 56 -1.93 -20.50 13.17
C LEU A 56 -3.34 -20.58 13.76
N LYS A 57 -3.46 -20.67 15.09
CA LYS A 57 -4.75 -20.69 15.79
C LYS A 57 -5.50 -19.37 15.64
N LYS A 58 -4.80 -18.23 15.81
CA LYS A 58 -5.38 -16.88 15.65
C LYS A 58 -5.85 -16.68 14.19
N TYR A 59 -5.03 -17.06 13.21
CA TYR A 59 -5.36 -16.94 11.79
C TYR A 59 -6.60 -17.76 11.39
N ARG A 60 -6.73 -19.00 11.89
CA ARG A 60 -7.92 -19.83 11.64
C ARG A 60 -9.20 -19.17 12.18
N LYS A 61 -9.16 -18.65 13.41
CA LYS A 61 -10.29 -17.92 13.99
C LYS A 61 -10.69 -16.69 13.17
N LEU A 62 -9.72 -15.93 12.67
CA LEU A 62 -9.99 -14.77 11.82
C LEU A 62 -10.71 -15.18 10.53
N LYS A 63 -10.30 -16.28 9.90
CA LYS A 63 -10.96 -16.81 8.70
C LYS A 63 -12.39 -17.29 8.94
N GLU A 64 -12.69 -17.80 10.13
CA GLU A 64 -14.04 -18.23 10.51
C GLU A 64 -14.97 -17.06 10.86
N SER A 65 -14.38 -15.88 11.13
CA SER A 65 -15.11 -14.68 11.55
C SER A 65 -15.27 -13.64 10.43
N ALA A 66 -14.75 -13.93 9.23
CA ALA A 66 -14.81 -13.10 8.03
C ALA A 66 -15.83 -13.66 7.04
#